data_AF-A0A355RAY3-F1
#
_entry.id   AF-A0A355RAY3-F1
#
_cell.length_a   1.000
_cell.length_b   1.000
_cell.length_c   1.000
_cell.angle_alpha   90.00
_cell.angle_beta   90.00
_cell.angle_gamma   90.00
#
_symmetry.space_group_name_H-M   'P 1'
#
loop_
_entity.id
_entity.type
_entity.pdbx_description
1 polymer ?
#
loop_
_entity_poly.entity_id
_entity_poly.type
_entity_poly.pdbx_seq_one_letter_code
_entity_poly.pdbx_strand_id
1 'polypeptide(L)'
;MLEAVDAAVSVWDAGRVSINQAPRSPSHDVGDSDPTQTFRYVARELGNRHLAFLYIRETPGPDALLKGIKQAFSGVGVVNDGFDLDMAKKAVATGAADADGFGRLYRSTTARAKHLPAHLPARC
;
A
#
# COMPACT_ATOMS: atom_id res chain seq x y z
N MET A 1 11.65 -3.25 -13.35
CA MET A 1 11.18 -3.27 -11.95
C MET A 1 11.40 -4.64 -11.29
N LEU A 2 10.84 -5.74 -11.83
CA LEU A 2 11.00 -7.07 -11.23
C LEU A 2 12.46 -7.52 -11.12
N GLU A 3 13.30 -7.22 -12.11
CA GLU A 3 14.75 -7.49 -12.03
C GLU A 3 15.44 -6.81 -10.83
N ALA A 4 15.01 -5.60 -10.47
CA ALA A 4 15.52 -4.90 -9.29
C ALA A 4 15.03 -5.54 -7.99
N VAL A 5 13.82 -6.11 -7.99
CA VAL A 5 13.32 -6.92 -6.87
C VAL A 5 14.18 -8.17 -6.73
N ASP A 6 14.43 -8.89 -7.82
CA ASP A 6 15.21 -10.13 -7.82
C ASP A 6 16.66 -9.86 -7.35
N ALA A 7 17.25 -8.73 -7.77
CA ALA A 7 18.54 -8.27 -7.29
C ALA A 7 18.55 -7.91 -5.79
N ALA A 8 17.47 -7.35 -5.24
CA ALA A 8 17.37 -7.07 -3.81
C ALA A 8 17.17 -8.36 -2.99
N VAL A 9 16.35 -9.29 -3.49
CA VAL A 9 16.07 -10.58 -2.87
C VAL A 9 17.32 -11.44 -2.78
N SER A 10 18.22 -11.37 -3.76
CA SER A 10 19.49 -12.11 -3.73
C SER A 10 20.44 -11.67 -2.61
N VAL A 11 20.20 -10.50 -2.00
CA VAL A 11 20.99 -9.95 -0.89
C VAL A 11 20.30 -10.09 0.47
N TRP A 12 18.98 -9.87 0.54
CA TRP A 12 18.26 -9.66 1.81
C TRP A 12 17.23 -10.72 2.19
N ASP A 13 17.03 -11.77 1.38
CA ASP A 13 15.88 -12.68 1.43
C ASP A 13 14.55 -11.97 1.12
N ALA A 14 13.62 -12.70 0.49
CA ALA A 14 12.32 -12.15 0.09
C ALA A 14 11.50 -11.61 1.28
N GLY A 15 11.59 -12.27 2.44
CA GLY A 15 10.90 -11.84 3.67
C GLY A 15 11.37 -10.52 4.27
N ARG A 16 12.40 -9.86 3.70
CA ARG A 16 12.86 -8.52 4.10
C ARG A 16 12.75 -7.48 2.99
N VAL A 17 12.24 -7.86 1.82
CA VAL A 17 12.07 -6.98 0.67
C VAL A 17 10.58 -6.67 0.49
N SER A 18 10.26 -5.40 0.27
CA SER A 18 8.91 -4.90 0.00
C SER A 18 8.93 -3.91 -1.15
N ILE A 19 7.81 -3.72 -1.83
CA ILE A 19 7.65 -2.72 -2.89
C ILE A 19 6.55 -1.74 -2.55
N ASN A 20 6.75 -0.48 -2.95
CA ASN A 20 5.74 0.58 -2.89
C ASN A 20 5.17 0.86 -4.28
N GLN A 21 3.85 0.79 -4.42
CA GLN A 21 3.12 1.08 -5.65
C GLN A 21 2.14 2.23 -5.43
N ALA A 22 1.98 3.07 -6.45
CA ALA A 22 0.97 4.12 -6.48
C ALA A 22 0.05 3.93 -7.70
N PRO A 23 -0.96 3.03 -7.62
CA PRO A 23 -1.69 2.55 -8.80
C PRO A 23 -2.48 3.62 -9.55
N ARG A 24 -2.91 4.66 -8.83
CA ARG A 24 -3.63 5.80 -9.39
C ARG A 24 -2.71 6.94 -9.86
N SER A 25 -1.39 6.74 -9.78
CA SER A 25 -0.33 7.65 -10.23
C SER A 25 -0.66 9.15 -10.07
N PRO A 26 -0.99 9.65 -8.86
CA PRO A 26 -1.50 11.01 -8.69
C PRO A 26 -0.40 12.09 -8.80
N SER A 27 0.78 11.77 -9.32
CA SER A 27 1.98 12.60 -9.18
C SER A 27 2.89 12.48 -10.40
N HIS A 28 3.56 13.59 -10.73
CA HIS A 28 4.62 13.64 -11.75
C HIS A 28 4.21 13.28 -13.18
N ASP A 29 2.93 13.47 -13.52
CA ASP A 29 2.39 13.24 -14.87
C ASP A 29 2.59 11.81 -15.40
N VAL A 30 2.65 10.85 -14.47
CA VAL A 30 2.70 9.42 -14.80
C VAL A 30 1.28 8.89 -14.90
N GLY A 31 1.00 8.13 -15.95
CA GLY A 31 -0.30 7.49 -16.17
C GLY A 31 -0.15 6.10 -16.79
N ASP A 32 -1.20 5.29 -16.65
CA ASP A 32 -1.32 3.98 -17.28
C ASP A 32 -2.71 3.89 -17.91
N SER A 33 -2.82 3.31 -19.10
CA SER A 33 -4.09 3.15 -19.82
C SER A 33 -4.99 2.06 -19.23
N ASP A 34 -4.41 1.08 -18.53
CA ASP A 34 -5.10 0.04 -17.76
C ASP A 34 -4.35 -0.24 -16.44
N PRO A 35 -4.46 0.66 -15.45
CA PRO A 35 -3.78 0.48 -14.17
C PRO A 35 -4.28 -0.78 -13.43
N THR A 36 -5.51 -1.24 -13.70
CA THR A 36 -6.03 -2.45 -13.07
C THR A 36 -5.24 -3.67 -13.53
N GLN A 37 -5.02 -3.81 -14.83
CA GLN A 37 -4.26 -4.93 -15.38
C GLN A 37 -2.79 -4.85 -14.97
N THR A 38 -2.14 -3.69 -15.17
CA THR A 38 -0.71 -3.50 -14.90
C THR A 38 -0.38 -3.79 -13.44
N PHE A 39 -1.07 -3.15 -12.50
CA PHE A 39 -0.72 -3.29 -11.08
C PHE A 39 -1.12 -4.64 -10.49
N ARG A 40 -2.18 -5.31 -11.01
CA ARG A 40 -2.49 -6.69 -10.61
C ARG A 40 -1.46 -7.69 -11.14
N TYR A 41 -0.98 -7.50 -12.37
CA TYR A 41 0.11 -8.34 -12.90
C TYR A 41 1.34 -8.23 -12.01
N VAL A 42 1.77 -7.00 -11.72
CA VAL A 42 2.94 -6.79 -10.85
C VAL A 42 2.71 -7.37 -9.46
N ALA A 43 1.55 -7.13 -8.85
CA ALA A 43 1.23 -7.69 -7.54
C ALA A 43 1.34 -9.22 -7.50
N ARG A 44 0.81 -9.92 -8.52
CA ARG A 44 0.94 -11.37 -8.63
C ARG A 44 2.39 -11.82 -8.74
N GLU A 45 3.19 -11.15 -9.56
CA GLU A 45 4.62 -11.45 -9.71
C GLU A 45 5.41 -11.24 -8.41
N LEU A 46 5.07 -10.20 -7.63
CA LEU A 46 5.66 -9.97 -6.31
C LEU A 46 5.19 -11.01 -5.28
N GLY A 47 3.93 -11.45 -5.36
CA GLY A 47 3.36 -12.50 -4.51
C GLY A 47 4.06 -13.84 -4.72
N ASN A 48 4.31 -14.21 -5.98
CA ASN A 48 5.05 -15.43 -6.35
C ASN A 48 6.50 -15.45 -5.82
N ARG A 49 7.06 -14.27 -5.51
CA ARG A 49 8.40 -14.11 -4.92
C ARG A 49 8.37 -14.17 -3.39
N HIS A 50 7.19 -14.26 -2.78
CA HIS A 50 7.01 -14.30 -1.32
C HIS A 50 7.65 -13.11 -0.60
N LEU A 51 7.47 -11.91 -1.17
CA LEU A 51 7.95 -10.67 -0.55
C LEU A 51 7.32 -10.43 0.83
N ALA A 52 8.01 -9.64 1.66
CA ALA A 52 7.60 -9.33 3.03
C ALA A 52 6.19 -8.71 3.09
N PHE A 53 5.97 -7.67 2.29
CA PHE A 53 4.68 -7.00 2.13
C PHE A 53 4.66 -6.15 0.86
N LEU A 54 3.45 -5.78 0.42
CA LEU A 54 3.22 -4.82 -0.65
C LEU A 54 2.62 -3.54 -0.06
N TYR A 55 3.27 -2.41 -0.29
CA TYR A 55 2.78 -1.10 0.13
C TYR A 55 2.03 -0.44 -1.03
N ILE A 56 0.77 -0.08 -0.81
CA ILE A 56 -0.16 0.42 -1.83
C ILE A 56 -0.58 1.84 -1.42
N ARG A 57 0.01 2.82 -2.10
CA ARG A 57 -0.33 4.23 -1.95
C ARG A 57 -1.56 4.55 -2.81
N GLU A 58 -2.71 4.70 -2.18
CA GLU A 58 -3.98 4.98 -2.84
C GLU A 58 -4.99 5.62 -1.90
N THR A 59 -5.65 6.70 -2.33
CA THR A 59 -6.76 7.31 -1.58
C THR A 59 -8.04 6.47 -1.68
N PRO A 60 -8.87 6.39 -0.62
CA PRO A 60 -10.18 5.76 -0.69
C PRO A 60 -11.07 6.36 -1.78
N GLY A 61 -11.86 5.53 -2.46
CA GLY A 61 -12.81 5.99 -3.48
C GLY A 61 -13.46 4.83 -4.25
N PRO A 62 -14.48 5.12 -5.07
CA PRO A 62 -15.16 4.10 -5.87
C PRO A 62 -14.22 3.39 -6.87
N ASP A 63 -13.22 4.10 -7.37
CA ASP A 63 -12.24 3.59 -8.34
C ASP A 63 -10.96 3.08 -7.67
N ALA A 64 -11.01 2.74 -6.37
CA ALA A 64 -9.85 2.22 -5.66
C ALA A 64 -9.50 0.79 -6.11
N LEU A 65 -8.23 0.57 -6.44
CA LEU A 65 -7.69 -0.70 -6.91
C LEU A 65 -7.15 -1.59 -5.78
N LEU A 66 -7.01 -1.02 -4.58
CA LEU A 66 -6.46 -1.64 -3.36
C LEU A 66 -6.85 -3.10 -3.18
N LYS A 67 -8.16 -3.39 -3.14
CA LYS A 67 -8.65 -4.75 -2.87
C LYS A 67 -8.19 -5.74 -3.93
N GLY A 68 -8.28 -5.37 -5.20
CA GLY A 68 -7.87 -6.23 -6.31
C GLY A 68 -6.36 -6.47 -6.34
N ILE A 69 -5.56 -5.45 -6.01
CA ILE A 69 -4.10 -5.54 -5.95
C ILE A 69 -3.67 -6.41 -4.77
N LYS A 70 -4.25 -6.21 -3.58
CA LYS A 70 -3.97 -7.06 -2.41
C LYS A 70 -4.32 -8.53 -2.68
N GLN A 71 -5.49 -8.78 -3.27
CA GLN A 71 -5.90 -10.14 -3.65
C GLN A 71 -4.92 -10.78 -4.63
N ALA A 72 -4.45 -10.03 -5.64
CA ALA A 72 -3.44 -10.51 -6.58
C ALA A 72 -2.09 -10.80 -5.90
N PHE A 73 -1.69 -10.00 -4.91
CA PHE A 73 -0.46 -10.22 -4.15
C PHE A 73 -0.52 -11.48 -3.26
N SER A 74 -1.69 -11.82 -2.73
CA SER A 74 -1.89 -13.00 -1.85
C SER A 74 -0.95 -13.07 -0.64
N GLY A 75 -0.44 -11.92 -0.19
CA GLY A 75 0.40 -11.74 0.99
C GLY A 75 -0.02 -10.50 1.80
N VAL A 76 0.88 -9.99 2.65
CA VAL A 76 0.62 -8.83 3.50
C VAL A 76 0.51 -7.54 2.65
N GLY A 77 -0.66 -6.91 2.66
CA GLY A 77 -0.93 -5.63 1.99
C GLY A 77 -1.01 -4.47 2.98
N VAL A 78 -0.19 -3.45 2.80
CA VAL A 78 -0.20 -2.22 3.60
C VAL A 78 -0.75 -1.08 2.76
N VAL A 79 -1.82 -0.43 3.20
CA VAL A 79 -2.39 0.73 2.50
C VAL A 79 -1.85 2.05 3.04
N ASN A 80 -1.84 3.08 2.20
CA ASN A 80 -1.46 4.44 2.56
C ASN A 80 -2.17 5.48 1.71
N ASP A 81 -2.24 6.70 2.24
CA ASP A 81 -2.73 7.94 1.62
C ASP A 81 -4.24 8.18 1.77
N GLY A 82 -4.61 9.29 2.40
CA GLY A 82 -6.01 9.68 2.58
C GLY A 82 -6.81 8.90 3.64
N PHE A 83 -6.26 7.85 4.25
CA PHE A 83 -6.92 7.12 5.33
C PHE A 83 -6.82 7.85 6.68
N ASP A 84 -7.97 7.92 7.37
CA ASP A 84 -8.01 8.18 8.82
C ASP A 84 -8.03 6.86 9.62
N LEU A 85 -8.08 6.96 10.94
CA LEU A 85 -8.03 5.78 11.81
C LEU A 85 -9.23 4.85 11.63
N ASP A 86 -10.43 5.38 11.40
CA ASP A 86 -11.65 4.57 11.28
C ASP A 86 -11.73 3.90 9.92
N MET A 87 -11.31 4.60 8.86
CA MET A 87 -11.11 4.03 7.53
C MET A 87 -10.08 2.90 7.56
N ALA A 88 -8.94 3.10 8.23
CA ALA A 88 -7.91 2.08 8.37
C ALA A 88 -8.42 0.84 9.13
N LYS A 89 -9.10 1.04 10.27
CA LYS A 89 -9.74 -0.06 11.02
C LYS A 89 -10.72 -0.84 10.14
N LYS A 90 -11.55 -0.13 9.36
CA LYS A 90 -12.50 -0.76 8.44
C LYS A 90 -11.78 -1.55 7.33
N ALA A 91 -10.71 -1.01 6.77
CA ALA A 91 -9.92 -1.69 5.75
C ALA A 91 -9.31 -2.99 6.28
N VAL A 92 -8.79 -2.98 7.51
CA VAL A 92 -8.25 -4.17 8.17
C VAL A 92 -9.37 -5.17 8.48
N ALA A 93 -10.47 -4.71 9.09
CA ALA A 93 -11.59 -5.56 9.46
C ALA A 93 -12.27 -6.26 8.26
N THR A 94 -12.25 -5.61 7.08
CA THR A 94 -12.80 -6.17 5.84
C THR A 94 -11.79 -6.95 5.01
N GLY A 95 -10.53 -7.04 5.46
CA GLY A 95 -9.45 -7.69 4.74
C GLY A 95 -8.99 -6.93 3.49
N ALA A 96 -9.41 -5.69 3.29
CA ALA A 96 -8.97 -4.84 2.18
C ALA A 96 -7.49 -4.42 2.31
N ALA A 97 -6.97 -4.39 3.54
CA ALA A 97 -5.56 -4.23 3.89
C ALA A 97 -5.26 -5.06 5.15
N ASP A 98 -3.99 -5.32 5.45
CA ASP A 98 -3.55 -5.95 6.70
C ASP A 98 -2.97 -4.91 7.68
N ALA A 99 -2.50 -3.78 7.16
CA ALA A 99 -2.08 -2.62 7.93
C ALA A 99 -2.27 -1.31 7.15
N ASP A 100 -2.17 -0.19 7.84
CA ASP A 100 -2.17 1.16 7.28
C ASP A 100 -0.89 1.91 7.69
N GLY A 101 -0.28 2.63 6.75
CA GLY A 101 0.84 3.52 7.00
C GLY A 101 0.41 4.99 7.05
N PHE A 102 0.62 5.66 8.18
CA PHE A 102 0.23 7.06 8.36
C PHE A 102 1.39 8.07 8.22
N GLY A 103 1.66 8.54 7.00
CA GLY A 103 2.76 9.48 6.73
C GLY A 103 2.59 10.87 7.34
N ARG A 104 1.49 11.58 7.02
CA ARG A 104 1.24 12.94 7.56
C ARG A 104 1.10 12.94 9.07
N LEU A 105 0.37 11.95 9.61
CA LEU A 105 0.12 11.86 11.04
C LEU A 105 1.40 11.62 11.83
N TYR A 106 2.27 10.72 11.34
CA TYR A 106 3.56 10.46 11.98
C TYR A 106 4.46 11.70 12.03
N ARG A 107 4.38 12.60 11.04
CA ARG A 107 5.14 13.87 11.06
C ARG A 107 4.56 14.87 12.04
N SER A 108 3.24 14.96 12.14
CA SER A 108 2.57 15.98 12.96
C SER A 108 2.40 15.59 14.42
N THR A 109 2.47 14.30 14.74
CA THR A 109 2.44 13.82 16.11
C THR A 109 3.79 13.19 16.44
N THR A 110 4.46 13.68 17.50
CA THR A 110 5.56 12.93 18.15
C THR A 110 5.05 11.65 18.83
N ALA A 111 3.77 11.35 18.67
CA ALA A 111 3.04 10.35 19.41
C ALA A 111 3.09 9.01 18.66
N ARG A 112 3.65 8.00 19.35
CA ARG A 112 3.65 6.60 18.90
C ARG A 112 2.22 6.13 18.61
N ALA A 113 2.06 5.08 17.79
CA ALA A 113 0.80 4.45 17.35
C ALA A 113 -0.35 4.40 18.40
N LYS A 114 -0.02 4.33 19.69
CA LYS A 114 -0.94 4.36 20.83
C LYS A 114 -1.75 5.66 21.01
N HIS A 115 -1.40 6.74 20.32
CA HIS A 115 -2.00 8.06 20.49
C HIS A 115 -2.51 8.65 19.17
N LEU A 116 -2.76 7.81 18.16
CA LEU A 116 -3.38 8.31 16.92
C LEU A 116 -4.79 8.79 17.28
N PRO A 117 -5.08 10.11 17.21
CA PRO A 117 -6.40 10.63 17.56
C PRO A 117 -7.47 10.04 16.64
N ALA A 118 -8.64 9.73 17.23
CA ALA A 118 -9.76 9.09 16.55
C ALA A 118 -10.28 9.89 15.35
N HIS A 119 -10.16 11.22 15.42
CA HIS A 119 -10.52 12.12 14.34
C HIS A 119 -9.43 13.18 14.20
N LEU A 120 -8.70 13.16 13.10
CA LEU A 120 -7.95 14.32 12.64
C LEU A 120 -8.64 14.85 11.39
N PRO A 121 -8.90 16.17 11.32
CA PRO A 121 -9.41 16.75 10.10
C PRO A 121 -8.39 16.50 8.99
N ALA A 122 -8.86 15.94 7.87
CA ALA A 122 -8.16 16.03 6.60
C ALA A 122 -8.13 17.51 6.18
N ARG A 123 -7.21 18.31 6.74
CA ARG A 123 -6.95 19.72 6.41
C ARG A 123 -5.44 19.93 6.47
N CYS A 124 -4.74 20.53 5.50
CA CYS A 124 -5.07 21.10 4.18
C CYS A 124 -4.09 20.51 3.15
#